data_AF-A0A7S4S5Z1-F1
#
_entry.id   AF-A0A7S4S5Z1-F1
#
_cell.length_a   1.000
_cell.length_b   1.000
_cell.length_c   1.000
_cell.angle_alpha   90.00
_cell.angle_beta   90.00
_cell.angle_gamma   90.00
#
_symmetry.space_group_name_H-M   'P 1'
#
loop_
_entity.id
_entity.type
_entity.pdbx_description
1 polymer ?
#
loop_
_entity_poly.entity_id
_entity_poly.type
_entity_poly.pdbx_seq_one_letter_code
_entity_poly.pdbx_strand_id
1 'polypeptide(L)'
;PLSAISQAFGDICRMIVKKGSSVCKEIENALIAELQNEVCLLNQIVPDLKEVFSQKTEYTKTPDDTTSGARQTKLNYAIRVFIRVISSHFSLLIFCLDDLQWADVPSLEIIELLVSDVQNKKPLMIIGCY
;
A
#
# COMPACT_ATOMS: atom_id res chain seq x y z
N PRO A 1 10.61 13.30 3.34
CA PRO A 1 10.35 12.38 4.48
C PRO A 1 9.70 11.06 4.02
N LEU A 2 8.48 11.08 3.47
CA LEU A 2 7.80 9.88 2.92
C LEU A 2 8.18 9.53 1.47
N SER A 3 9.08 10.29 0.86
CA SER A 3 9.37 10.22 -0.58
C SER A 3 9.82 8.83 -1.04
N ALA A 4 10.69 8.14 -0.29
CA ALA A 4 11.15 6.80 -0.65
C ALA A 4 10.02 5.77 -0.64
N ILE A 5 9.12 5.85 0.34
CA ILE A 5 7.99 4.93 0.48
C ILE A 5 6.91 5.23 -0.57
N SER A 6 6.56 6.50 -0.75
CA SER A 6 5.63 6.91 -1.80
C SER A 6 6.15 6.52 -3.19
N GLN A 7 7.46 6.65 -3.44
CA GLN A 7 8.08 6.21 -4.68
C GLN A 7 7.99 4.69 -4.84
N ALA A 8 8.31 3.91 -3.81
CA ALA A 8 8.20 2.45 -3.85
C ALA A 8 6.75 1.99 -4.12
N PHE A 9 5.75 2.60 -3.49
CA PHE A 9 4.34 2.30 -3.77
C PHE A 9 3.92 2.71 -5.19
N GLY A 10 4.43 3.83 -5.69
CA GLY A 10 4.23 4.24 -7.08
C GLY A 10 4.84 3.27 -8.09
N ASP A 11 6.04 2.75 -7.80
CA ASP A 11 6.68 1.71 -8.62
C ASP A 11 5.85 0.44 -8.67
N ILE A 12 5.27 0.01 -7.55
CA ILE A 12 4.34 -1.12 -7.52
C ILE A 12 3.11 -0.85 -8.41
N CYS A 13 2.50 0.33 -8.29
CA CYS A 13 1.33 0.68 -9.11
C CYS A 13 1.68 0.61 -10.60
N ARG A 14 2.84 1.16 -11.01
CA ARG A 14 3.36 1.02 -12.37
C ARG A 14 3.58 -0.43 -12.79
N MET A 15 4.09 -1.28 -11.90
CA MET A 15 4.25 -2.73 -12.17
C MET A 15 2.91 -3.43 -12.39
N ILE A 16 1.88 -3.07 -11.61
CA ILE A 16 0.52 -3.61 -11.76
C ILE A 16 -0.07 -3.22 -13.11
N VAL A 17 -0.01 -1.94 -13.46
CA VAL A 17 -0.52 -1.41 -14.75
C VAL A 17 0.17 -2.11 -15.93
N LYS A 18 1.49 -2.32 -15.85
CA LYS A 18 2.26 -3.04 -16.89
C LYS A 18 1.85 -4.50 -17.09
N LYS A 19 1.33 -5.19 -16.06
CA LYS A 19 0.86 -6.58 -16.18
C LYS A 19 -0.44 -6.71 -16.99
N GLY A 20 -1.17 -5.61 -17.17
CA GLY A 20 -2.36 -5.56 -18.00
C GLY A 20 -3.66 -5.41 -17.22
N SER A 21 -4.74 -5.16 -17.96
CA SER A 21 -6.04 -4.75 -17.42
C SER A 21 -6.77 -5.84 -16.64
N SER A 22 -6.51 -7.12 -16.91
CA SER A 22 -7.08 -8.24 -16.14
C SER A 22 -6.54 -8.26 -14.71
N VAL A 23 -5.22 -8.18 -14.55
CA VAL A 23 -4.55 -8.17 -13.24
C VAL A 23 -4.94 -6.92 -12.44
N CYS A 24 -5.07 -5.77 -13.10
CA CYS A 24 -5.55 -4.55 -12.45
C CYS A 24 -6.94 -4.75 -11.82
N LYS A 25 -7.87 -5.36 -12.57
CA LYS A 25 -9.22 -5.66 -12.07
C LYS A 25 -9.24 -6.69 -10.95
N GLU A 26 -8.41 -7.72 -11.04
CA GLU A 26 -8.29 -8.74 -9.97
C GLU A 26 -7.80 -8.10 -8.67
N ILE A 27 -6.76 -7.27 -8.74
CA ILE A 27 -6.22 -6.55 -7.59
C ILE A 27 -7.24 -5.54 -7.04
N GLU A 28 -7.88 -4.76 -7.91
CA GLU A 28 -8.95 -3.83 -7.53
C GLU A 28 -10.06 -4.56 -6.77
N ASN A 29 -10.56 -5.68 -7.29
CA ASN A 29 -11.61 -6.47 -6.63
C ASN A 29 -11.14 -7.07 -5.30
N ALA A 30 -9.92 -7.59 -5.22
CA ALA A 30 -9.37 -8.15 -3.99
C ALA A 30 -9.20 -7.08 -2.91
N LEU A 31 -8.70 -5.90 -3.28
CA LEU A 31 -8.56 -4.76 -2.36
C LEU A 31 -9.93 -4.30 -1.87
N ILE A 32 -10.92 -4.15 -2.76
CA ILE A 32 -12.28 -3.73 -2.37
C ILE A 32 -12.93 -4.77 -1.44
N ALA A 33 -12.75 -6.05 -1.71
CA ALA A 33 -13.32 -7.12 -0.88
C ALA A 33 -12.77 -7.10 0.55
N GLU A 34 -11.45 -6.87 0.71
CA GLU A 34 -10.77 -6.88 2.01
C GLU A 34 -10.84 -5.54 2.77
N LEU A 35 -10.78 -4.41 2.05
CA LEU A 35 -10.71 -3.07 2.65
C LEU A 35 -12.06 -2.35 2.72
N GLN A 36 -13.01 -2.68 1.84
CA GLN A 36 -14.33 -2.05 1.78
C GLN A 36 -14.23 -0.51 1.82
N ASN A 37 -14.63 0.13 2.93
CA ASN A 37 -14.61 1.59 3.11
C ASN A 37 -13.21 2.18 3.39
N GLU A 38 -12.22 1.34 3.71
CA GLU A 38 -10.87 1.79 4.09
C GLU A 38 -9.97 2.09 2.89
N VAL A 39 -10.42 1.80 1.66
CA VAL A 39 -9.68 2.10 0.42
C VAL A 39 -9.40 3.60 0.27
N CYS A 40 -10.28 4.46 0.81
CA CYS A 40 -10.08 5.91 0.79
C CYS A 40 -8.84 6.35 1.59
N LEU A 41 -8.54 5.66 2.69
CA LEU A 41 -7.34 5.93 3.51
C LEU A 41 -6.06 5.54 2.77
N LEU A 42 -6.10 4.41 2.05
CA LEU A 42 -4.97 3.95 1.25
C LEU A 42 -4.62 4.93 0.12
N ASN A 43 -5.63 5.53 -0.50
CA ASN A 43 -5.46 6.55 -1.56
C ASN A 43 -4.76 7.83 -1.07
N GLN A 44 -4.74 8.12 0.24
CA GLN A 44 -4.01 9.26 0.79
C GLN A 44 -2.49 9.02 0.83
N ILE A 45 -2.07 7.75 0.99
CA ILE A 45 -0.65 7.37 1.02
C ILE A 45 -0.14 7.00 -0.38
N VAL A 46 -0.99 6.34 -1.18
CA VAL A 46 -0.64 5.85 -2.51
C VAL A 46 -1.53 6.55 -3.54
N PRO A 47 -1.21 7.79 -3.95
CA PRO A 47 -2.02 8.52 -4.92
C PRO A 47 -2.05 7.84 -6.30
N ASP A 48 -0.97 7.14 -6.66
CA ASP A 48 -0.81 6.39 -7.91
C ASP A 48 -1.78 5.19 -8.00
N LEU A 49 -2.41 4.83 -6.89
CA LEU A 49 -3.41 3.77 -6.84
C LEU A 49 -4.62 4.08 -7.74
N LYS A 50 -4.91 5.36 -7.98
CA LYS A 50 -5.97 5.80 -8.92
C LYS A 50 -5.76 5.32 -10.36
N GLU A 51 -4.53 5.00 -10.74
CA GLU A 51 -4.23 4.45 -12.07
C GLU A 51 -4.55 2.95 -12.16
N VAL A 52 -4.50 2.26 -11.02
CA VAL A 52 -4.82 0.82 -10.91
C VAL A 52 -6.33 0.61 -10.81
N PHE A 53 -7.02 1.49 -10.08
CA PHE A 53 -8.46 1.40 -9.89
C PHE A 53 -9.22 2.08 -11.02
N SER A 54 -10.35 1.51 -11.39
CA SER A 54 -11.26 2.11 -12.35
C SER A 54 -11.91 3.35 -11.73
N GLN A 55 -11.96 4.48 -12.42
CA GLN A 55 -12.60 5.76 -11.99
C GLN A 55 -14.04 5.62 -11.44
N LYS A 56 -14.67 4.47 -11.65
CA LYS A 56 -16.05 4.15 -11.27
C LYS A 56 -16.22 3.78 -9.79
N THR A 57 -15.12 3.54 -9.08
CA THR A 57 -15.16 3.17 -7.67
C THR A 57 -15.23 4.46 -6.85
N GLU A 58 -16.42 5.05 -6.75
CA GLU A 58 -16.70 6.11 -5.79
C GLU A 58 -16.52 5.52 -4.40
N TYR A 59 -15.31 5.63 -3.82
CA TYR A 59 -15.05 5.19 -2.46
C TYR A 59 -15.89 6.06 -1.54
N THR A 60 -17.03 5.50 -1.14
CA THR A 60 -18.01 6.13 -0.29
C THR A 60 -17.33 6.63 0.97
N LYS A 61 -17.41 7.96 1.17
CA LYS A 61 -17.10 8.74 2.37
C LYS A 61 -16.31 7.99 3.45
N THR A 62 -15.11 8.49 3.73
CA THR A 62 -14.42 8.24 5.00
C THR A 62 -15.45 8.28 6.14
N PRO A 63 -15.61 7.21 6.92
CA PRO A 63 -16.35 7.30 8.17
C PRO A 63 -15.74 8.46 8.96
N ASP A 64 -16.57 9.31 9.53
CA ASP A 64 -16.20 10.38 10.46
C ASP A 64 -15.65 9.75 11.77
N ASP A 65 -14.54 8.99 11.68
CA ASP A 65 -13.81 8.52 12.83
C ASP A 65 -12.90 9.65 13.30
N THR A 66 -13.50 10.46 14.16
CA THR A 66 -12.97 11.68 14.78
C THR A 66 -11.83 11.43 15.79
N THR A 67 -11.41 10.17 15.98
CA THR A 67 -10.35 9.80 16.93
C THR A 67 -9.09 9.37 16.18
N SER A 68 -8.01 10.14 16.31
CA SER A 68 -6.74 9.97 15.57
C SER A 68 -6.14 8.55 15.67
N GLY A 69 -6.30 7.87 16.81
CA GLY A 69 -5.78 6.50 17.02
C GLY A 69 -6.53 5.41 16.23
N ALA A 70 -7.84 5.57 16.02
CA ALA A 70 -8.62 4.64 15.21
C ALA A 70 -8.22 4.76 13.73
N ARG A 71 -7.95 5.99 13.26
CA ARG A 71 -7.50 6.24 11.89
C ARG A 71 -6.13 5.63 11.59
N GLN A 72 -5.17 5.71 12.52
CA GLN A 72 -3.84 5.11 12.32
C GLN A 72 -3.91 3.58 12.27
N THR A 73 -4.70 2.96 13.16
CA THR A 73 -4.88 1.50 13.16
C THR A 73 -5.47 1.00 11.84
N LYS A 74 -6.49 1.71 11.33
CA LYS A 74 -7.11 1.40 10.02
C LYS A 74 -6.14 1.59 8.86
N LEU A 75 -5.35 2.67 8.89
CA LEU A 75 -4.31 2.93 7.90
C LEU A 75 -3.25 1.82 7.88
N ASN A 76 -2.80 1.40 9.06
CA ASN A 76 -1.84 0.32 9.22
C ASN A 76 -2.39 -1.02 8.68
N TYR A 77 -3.65 -1.32 8.96
CA TYR A 77 -4.33 -2.48 8.38
C TYR A 77 -4.41 -2.37 6.86
N ALA A 78 -4.77 -1.19 6.33
CA ALA A 78 -4.90 -0.95 4.90
C ALA A 78 -3.58 -1.16 4.13
N ILE A 79 -2.47 -0.66 4.67
CA ILE A 79 -1.14 -0.85 4.08
C ILE A 79 -0.77 -2.35 4.06
N ARG A 80 -1.04 -3.08 5.15
CA ARG A 80 -0.74 -4.53 5.21
C ARG A 80 -1.55 -5.32 4.19
N VAL A 81 -2.87 -5.08 4.13
CA VAL A 81 -3.72 -5.74 3.13
C VAL A 81 -3.26 -5.42 1.72
N PHE A 82 -2.92 -4.16 1.43
CA PHE A 82 -2.39 -3.76 0.13
C PHE A 82 -1.18 -4.59 -0.28
N ILE A 83 -0.17 -4.69 0.60
CA ILE A 83 1.02 -5.48 0.32
C ILE A 83 0.73 -6.97 0.23
N ARG A 84 -0.17 -7.53 1.05
CA ARG A 84 -0.56 -8.95 0.95
C ARG A 84 -1.23 -9.27 -0.40
N VAL A 85 -2.17 -8.43 -0.83
CA VAL A 85 -2.87 -8.59 -2.12
C VAL A 85 -1.85 -8.52 -3.25
N ILE A 86 -0.99 -7.51 -3.28
CA ILE A 86 0.06 -7.38 -4.29
C ILE A 86 0.99 -8.60 -4.28
N SER A 87 1.48 -9.00 -3.10
CA SER A 87 2.38 -10.14 -2.97
C SER A 87 1.73 -11.47 -3.39
N SER A 88 0.40 -11.54 -3.52
CA SER A 88 -0.27 -12.71 -4.12
C SER A 88 -0.09 -12.77 -5.65
N HIS A 89 0.05 -11.62 -6.32
CA HIS A 89 0.21 -11.48 -7.77
C HIS A 89 1.69 -11.35 -8.21
N PHE A 90 2.61 -11.17 -7.27
CA PHE A 90 4.06 -11.11 -7.50
C PHE A 90 4.77 -12.15 -6.62
N SER A 91 5.65 -12.98 -7.20
CA SER A 91 6.31 -14.06 -6.47
C SER A 91 7.31 -13.60 -5.41
N LEU A 92 7.91 -12.42 -5.62
CA LEU A 92 8.84 -11.75 -4.71
C LEU A 92 8.65 -10.24 -4.87
N LEU A 93 8.49 -9.54 -3.76
CA LEU A 93 8.42 -8.08 -3.74
C LEU A 93 9.68 -7.54 -3.07
N ILE A 94 10.39 -6.63 -3.76
CA ILE A 94 11.61 -6.00 -3.26
C ILE A 94 11.39 -4.50 -3.23
N PHE A 95 11.54 -3.88 -2.06
CA PHE A 95 11.56 -2.42 -1.91
C PHE A 95 13.01 -1.98 -1.83
N CYS A 96 13.44 -1.19 -2.81
CA CYS A 96 14.70 -0.46 -2.74
C CYS A 96 14.39 0.95 -2.24
N LEU A 97 14.79 1.25 -1.02
CA LEU A 97 14.60 2.53 -0.36
C LEU A 97 15.94 3.27 -0.35
N ASP A 98 16.09 4.24 -1.23
CA ASP A 98 17.25 5.12 -1.26
C ASP A 98 17.13 6.23 -0.21
N ASP A 99 18.27 6.81 0.17
CA ASP A 99 18.33 8.00 1.03
C ASP A 99 17.63 7.81 2.40
N LEU A 100 17.74 6.60 2.98
CA LEU A 100 17.07 6.26 4.25
C LEU A 100 17.53 7.17 5.41
N GLN A 101 18.72 7.80 5.28
CA GLN A 101 19.22 8.83 6.19
C GLN A 101 18.26 10.03 6.37
N TRP A 102 17.38 10.27 5.40
CA TRP A 102 16.40 11.36 5.40
C TRP A 102 14.97 10.90 5.73
N ALA A 103 14.79 9.63 6.13
CA ALA A 103 13.49 9.10 6.53
C ALA A 103 13.05 9.67 7.88
N ASP A 104 11.79 10.09 7.98
CA ASP A 104 11.18 10.51 9.23
C ASP A 104 10.62 9.31 10.02
N VAL A 105 10.27 9.55 11.29
CA VAL A 105 9.72 8.52 12.18
C VAL A 105 8.49 7.81 11.57
N PRO A 106 7.50 8.52 10.99
CA PRO A 106 6.36 7.85 10.33
C PRO A 106 6.78 6.92 9.18
N SER A 107 7.83 7.26 8.43
CA SER A 107 8.34 6.37 7.37
C SER A 107 8.92 5.09 7.95
N LEU A 108 9.70 5.20 9.03
CA LEU A 108 10.28 4.03 9.70
C LEU A 108 9.19 3.14 10.33
N GLU A 109 8.13 3.73 10.89
CA GLU A 109 6.97 2.99 11.41
C GLU A 109 6.26 2.19 10.31
N ILE A 110 6.17 2.72 9.08
CA ILE A 110 5.62 1.97 7.95
C ILE A 110 6.54 0.79 7.58
N ILE A 111 7.86 0.98 7.57
CA ILE A 111 8.80 -0.12 7.29
C ILE A 111 8.66 -1.21 8.36
N GLU A 112 8.60 -0.83 9.64
CA GLU A 112 8.37 -1.76 10.75
C GLU A 112 7.04 -2.49 10.61
N LEU A 113 5.96 -1.77 10.25
CA LEU A 113 4.64 -2.32 10.01
C LEU A 113 4.64 -3.42 8.93
N LEU A 114 5.42 -3.21 7.86
CA LEU A 114 5.55 -4.13 6.73
C LEU A 114 6.38 -5.37 7.08
N VAL A 115 7.51 -5.19 7.76
CA VAL A 115 8.41 -6.31 8.12
C VAL A 115 7.82 -7.17 9.24
N SER A 116 7.03 -6.58 10.13
CA SER A 116 6.36 -7.28 11.24
C SER A 116 5.09 -8.04 10.83
N ASP A 117 4.71 -8.02 9.55
CA ASP A 117 3.47 -8.65 9.09
C ASP A 117 3.57 -10.17 8.91
N VAL A 118 3.35 -10.90 10.00
CA VAL A 118 3.35 -12.38 10.03
C VAL A 118 2.27 -13.03 9.16
N GLN A 119 1.23 -12.28 8.78
CA GLN A 119 0.15 -12.81 7.93
C GLN A 119 0.52 -12.75 6.44
N ASN A 120 1.56 -11.99 6.07
CA ASN A 120 2.07 -12.00 4.72
C ASN A 120 2.84 -13.30 4.46
N LYS A 121 2.21 -14.24 3.76
CA LYS A 121 2.79 -15.56 3.45
C LYS A 121 3.85 -15.50 2.34
N LYS A 122 4.05 -14.34 1.71
CA LYS A 122 4.90 -14.14 0.55
C LYS A 122 6.12 -13.32 0.93
N PRO A 123 7.29 -13.61 0.34
CA PRO A 123 8.52 -12.94 0.73
C PRO A 123 8.48 -11.46 0.33
N LEU A 124 8.68 -10.60 1.32
CA LEU A 124 8.96 -9.18 1.15
C LEU A 124 10.42 -8.94 1.55
N MET A 125 11.20 -8.35 0.64
CA MET A 125 12.56 -7.92 0.91
C MET A 125 12.62 -6.40 0.88
N ILE A 126 13.31 -5.81 1.85
CA ILE A 126 13.55 -4.36 1.90
C ILE A 126 15.07 -4.16 1.87
N ILE A 127 15.54 -3.35 0.93
CA ILE A 127 16.92 -2.93 0.77
C ILE A 127 16.95 -1.43 1.06
N GLY A 128 17.71 -1.03 2.08
CA GLY A 128 17.93 0.38 2.40
C GLY A 128 19.34 0.81 2.01
N CYS A 129 19.45 1.92 1.29
CA CYS A 129 20.73 2.58 1.02
C CYS A 129 20.89 3.78 1.97
N TYR A 130 22.10 3.94 2.51
CA TYR A 130 22.52 5.02 3.41
C TYR A 130 23.79 5.67 2.87
#